data_AF-A0AAJ0GZ61-F1
#
_entry.id   AF-A0AAJ0GZ61-F1
#
_cell.length_a   1.000
_cell.length_b   1.000
_cell.length_c   1.000
_cell.angle_alpha   90.00
_cell.angle_beta   90.00
_cell.angle_gamma   90.00
#
_symmetry.space_group_name_H-M   'P 1'
#
loop_
_entity.id
_entity.type
_entity.pdbx_description
1 polymer ?
#
loop_
_entity_poly.entity_id
_entity_poly.type
_entity_poly.pdbx_seq_one_letter_code
_entity_poly.pdbx_strand_id
1 'polypeptide(L)'
;MSTRPSLFTRGLSGLSQQSDPNSPMSVSSPAEQRDDAKRNFLKAMRPLPTQHYWNVWFDRQAKDQQQSKTTDGGNGEYHAQLEQLGDRIESVQDFWRYNNNTPVDQIKMRESIYLFKSGFKPIWEDRRNILGGSWTFRVPKSIGPDVWTRVQLLAIGEKLQSVLEEGDQICGVGLSVRFNSHLISIWHRDASRQGSIDAMLQCVLDELPTELRPTSNNYFYKKHSDHAGFKVPPELQAVIDSQRAREAAAKAAQEQAAAAGPGAGTDAAGQGAAPDIVEVPPSGEK
;
A
#
# COMPACT_ATOMS: atom_id res chain seq x y z
N MET A 1 -29.21 35.86 15.69
CA MET A 1 -29.37 34.58 14.99
C MET A 1 -28.27 34.49 13.94
N SER A 2 -27.33 33.56 14.09
CA SER A 2 -26.18 33.42 13.19
C SER A 2 -26.64 32.80 11.86
N THR A 3 -26.47 33.53 10.77
CA THR A 3 -26.81 33.06 9.41
C THR A 3 -25.80 32.02 8.97
N ARG A 4 -26.26 30.80 8.71
CA ARG A 4 -25.42 29.74 8.15
C ARG A 4 -24.91 30.19 6.76
N PRO A 5 -23.60 30.07 6.47
CA PRO A 5 -23.09 30.40 5.15
C PRO A 5 -23.67 29.45 4.09
N SER A 6 -24.09 30.02 2.97
CA SER A 6 -24.55 29.28 1.79
C SER A 6 -23.40 28.45 1.22
N LEU A 7 -23.64 27.14 1.06
CA LEU A 7 -22.69 26.25 0.39
C LEU A 7 -22.58 26.64 -1.08
N PHE A 8 -21.44 27.20 -1.46
CA PHE A 8 -21.11 27.49 -2.86
C PHE A 8 -20.95 26.18 -3.63
N THR A 9 -21.93 25.83 -4.45
CA THR A 9 -21.81 24.75 -5.44
C THR A 9 -21.49 25.40 -6.80
N ARG A 10 -20.22 25.34 -7.22
CA ARG A 10 -19.87 25.75 -8.59
C ARG A 10 -20.40 24.68 -9.55
N GLY A 11 -21.51 24.98 -10.23
CA GLY A 11 -22.02 24.21 -11.37
C GLY A 11 -23.22 23.30 -11.10
N LEU A 12 -23.86 23.37 -9.93
CA LEU A 12 -25.17 22.74 -9.70
C LEU A 12 -26.22 23.84 -9.62
N SER A 13 -27.31 23.69 -10.38
CA SER A 13 -28.49 24.55 -10.28
C SER A 13 -28.93 24.64 -8.82
N GLY A 14 -29.03 25.85 -8.28
CA GLY A 14 -29.35 26.06 -6.88
C GLY A 14 -30.65 25.36 -6.49
N LEU A 15 -30.64 24.63 -5.37
CA LEU A 15 -31.83 24.17 -4.66
C LEU A 15 -32.55 25.40 -4.08
N SER A 16 -33.22 26.16 -4.94
CA SER A 16 -34.27 27.08 -4.57
C SER A 16 -35.53 26.69 -5.32
N GLN A 17 -36.12 25.55 -4.95
CA GLN A 17 -37.55 25.39 -5.09
C GLN A 17 -38.12 25.40 -3.67
N GLN A 18 -38.46 26.61 -3.22
CA GLN A 18 -39.54 26.76 -2.26
C GLN A 18 -40.73 26.01 -2.88
N SER A 19 -41.11 24.91 -2.26
CA SER A 19 -42.27 24.13 -2.64
C SER A 19 -43.51 24.97 -2.35
N ASP A 20 -43.95 25.72 -3.35
CA ASP A 20 -45.22 26.42 -3.33
C ASP A 20 -46.34 25.36 -3.52
N PRO A 21 -47.23 25.13 -2.53
CA PRO A 21 -48.18 24.01 -2.59
C PRO A 21 -49.29 24.18 -3.65
N ASN A 22 -49.25 25.25 -4.45
CA ASN A 22 -50.31 25.59 -5.41
C ASN A 22 -49.81 25.79 -6.86
N SER A 23 -48.60 25.31 -7.19
CA SER A 23 -48.12 25.31 -8.59
C SER A 23 -48.57 24.04 -9.34
N PRO A 24 -49.29 24.16 -10.47
CA PRO A 24 -49.70 23.00 -11.25
C PRO A 24 -48.47 22.42 -11.98
N MET A 25 -48.06 21.22 -11.56
CA MET A 25 -47.03 20.37 -12.16
C MET A 25 -45.67 21.04 -12.40
N SER A 26 -44.73 20.89 -11.45
CA SER A 26 -43.31 20.94 -11.80
C SER A 26 -42.98 19.72 -12.65
N VAL A 27 -43.13 19.86 -13.96
CA VAL A 27 -42.67 18.87 -14.93
C VAL A 27 -41.15 18.86 -14.82
N SER A 28 -40.58 17.86 -14.16
CA SER A 28 -39.14 17.69 -14.07
C SER A 28 -38.54 17.72 -15.46
N SER A 29 -37.45 18.47 -15.63
CA SER A 29 -36.80 18.60 -16.93
C SER A 29 -36.36 17.23 -17.45
N PRO A 30 -36.36 16.95 -18.77
CA PRO A 30 -35.82 15.71 -19.32
C PRO A 30 -34.39 15.39 -18.86
N ALA A 31 -33.60 16.39 -18.48
CA ALA A 31 -32.28 16.20 -17.86
C ALA A 31 -32.37 15.64 -16.44
N GLU A 32 -33.26 16.19 -15.60
CA GLU A 32 -33.49 15.73 -14.22
C GLU A 32 -34.02 14.29 -14.20
N GLN A 33 -34.96 13.97 -15.09
CA GLN A 33 -35.49 12.60 -15.24
C GLN A 33 -34.41 11.60 -15.64
N ARG A 34 -33.48 11.99 -16.53
CA ARG A 34 -32.34 11.15 -16.93
C ARG A 34 -31.37 10.93 -15.77
N ASP A 35 -31.11 11.96 -14.97
CA ASP A 35 -30.23 11.85 -13.81
C ASP A 35 -30.85 11.00 -12.70
N ASP A 36 -32.16 11.12 -12.46
CA ASP A 36 -32.89 10.27 -11.53
C ASP A 36 -32.92 8.81 -11.98
N ALA A 37 -33.14 8.57 -13.28
CA ALA A 37 -33.06 7.23 -13.87
C ALA A 37 -31.66 6.63 -13.71
N LYS A 38 -30.58 7.42 -13.96
CA LYS A 38 -29.19 6.98 -13.73
C LYS A 38 -28.93 6.67 -12.26
N ARG A 39 -29.38 7.51 -11.33
CA ARG A 39 -29.21 7.26 -9.88
C ARG A 39 -29.96 6.01 -9.44
N ASN A 40 -31.20 5.82 -9.91
CA ASN A 40 -31.99 4.62 -9.59
C ASN A 40 -31.36 3.36 -10.17
N PHE A 41 -30.84 3.43 -11.40
CA PHE A 41 -30.08 2.34 -12.00
C PHE A 41 -28.81 2.00 -11.21
N LEU A 42 -28.02 3.01 -10.82
CA LEU A 42 -26.82 2.82 -9.99
C LEU A 42 -27.15 2.26 -8.60
N LYS A 43 -28.30 2.62 -8.00
CA LYS A 43 -28.78 2.06 -6.73
C LYS A 43 -29.24 0.60 -6.88
N ALA A 44 -29.80 0.23 -8.02
CA ALA A 44 -30.25 -1.12 -8.32
C ALA A 44 -29.09 -2.07 -8.66
N MET A 45 -27.93 -1.55 -9.09
CA MET A 45 -26.75 -2.36 -9.35
C MET A 45 -26.13 -2.88 -8.06
N ARG A 46 -25.76 -4.16 -8.05
CA ARG A 46 -25.01 -4.77 -6.96
C ARG A 46 -23.68 -4.02 -6.78
N PRO A 47 -23.29 -3.67 -5.54
CA PRO A 47 -21.97 -3.10 -5.27
C PRO A 47 -20.86 -3.99 -5.82
N LEU A 48 -19.81 -3.37 -6.38
CA LEU A 48 -18.68 -4.12 -6.92
C LEU A 48 -17.79 -4.54 -5.75
N PRO A 49 -17.66 -5.85 -5.47
CA PRO A 49 -16.91 -6.31 -4.32
C PRO A 49 -15.42 -6.06 -4.50
N THR A 50 -14.72 -5.78 -3.40
CA THR A 50 -13.26 -5.87 -3.38
C THR A 50 -12.82 -7.33 -3.25
N GLN A 51 -11.62 -7.66 -3.73
CA GLN A 51 -11.10 -9.03 -3.63
C GLN A 51 -10.91 -9.47 -2.16
N HIS A 52 -10.44 -8.55 -1.32
CA HIS A 52 -10.32 -8.72 0.12
C HIS A 52 -11.16 -7.67 0.82
N TYR A 53 -11.59 -7.96 2.04
CA TYR A 53 -12.17 -6.94 2.90
C TYR A 53 -11.08 -6.09 3.54
N TRP A 54 -11.37 -4.81 3.79
CA TRP A 54 -10.41 -3.88 4.36
C TRP A 54 -10.99 -3.18 5.60
N ASN A 55 -10.14 -2.94 6.58
CA ASN A 55 -10.46 -2.21 7.80
C ASN A 55 -9.61 -0.93 7.85
N VAL A 56 -10.23 0.16 8.26
CA VAL A 56 -9.54 1.42 8.50
C VAL A 56 -9.15 1.50 9.96
N TRP A 57 -7.92 1.91 10.24
CA TRP A 57 -7.43 2.12 11.59
C TRP A 57 -6.85 3.50 11.75
N PHE A 58 -6.93 4.04 12.96
CA PHE A 58 -6.36 5.33 13.32
C PHE A 58 -5.52 5.18 14.58
N ASP A 59 -4.26 5.63 14.52
CA ASP A 59 -3.35 5.67 15.64
C ASP A 59 -3.23 7.10 16.15
N ARG A 60 -3.77 7.34 17.35
CA ARG A 60 -3.62 8.60 18.07
C ARG A 60 -2.41 8.51 18.98
N GLN A 61 -1.47 9.45 18.86
CA GLN A 61 -0.51 9.60 19.94
C GLN A 61 -1.20 10.20 21.16
N ALA A 62 -1.15 9.49 22.29
CA ALA A 62 -1.58 10.00 23.57
C ALA A 62 -0.81 11.29 23.91
N LYS A 63 -1.52 12.34 24.31
CA LYS A 63 -0.92 13.60 24.79
C LYS A 63 0.08 13.36 25.94
N ASP A 64 -0.08 12.27 26.68
CA ASP A 64 0.73 11.93 27.86
C ASP A 64 2.17 11.47 27.51
N GLN A 65 2.46 11.09 26.27
CA GLN A 65 3.84 10.85 25.83
C GLN A 65 4.68 12.13 25.76
N GLN A 66 4.06 13.32 25.79
CA GLN A 66 4.79 14.58 25.91
C GLN A 66 5.14 14.94 27.37
N GLN A 67 4.40 14.41 28.36
CA GLN A 67 4.64 14.68 29.78
C GLN A 67 5.53 13.64 30.48
N SER A 68 5.61 12.40 29.98
CA SER A 68 6.49 11.35 30.54
C SER A 68 7.99 11.55 30.31
N LYS A 69 8.41 12.70 29.76
CA LYS A 69 9.83 13.01 29.50
C LYS A 69 10.57 13.72 30.63
N THR A 70 9.93 14.00 31.77
CA THR A 70 10.54 14.81 32.84
C THR A 70 10.96 14.08 34.11
N THR A 71 10.78 12.77 34.24
CA THR A 71 11.30 12.04 35.40
C THR A 71 11.58 10.60 35.04
N ASP A 72 12.85 10.23 35.17
CA ASP A 72 13.47 8.91 34.98
C ASP A 72 13.68 8.45 33.52
N GLY A 73 14.92 8.09 33.22
CA GLY A 73 15.44 7.64 31.92
C GLY A 73 14.89 6.28 31.48
N GLY A 74 13.58 6.09 31.51
CA GLY A 74 12.89 4.92 30.97
C GLY A 74 12.77 5.02 29.45
N ASN A 75 13.20 3.96 28.76
CA ASN A 75 12.91 3.74 27.35
C ASN A 75 11.41 3.92 27.10
N GLY A 76 11.03 5.02 26.42
CA GLY A 76 9.65 5.33 26.11
C GLY A 76 9.01 4.19 25.31
N GLU A 77 8.16 3.41 25.99
CA GLU A 77 7.44 2.30 25.40
C GLU A 77 6.43 2.83 24.38
N TYR A 78 6.62 2.50 23.10
CA TYR A 78 5.64 2.84 22.07
C TYR A 78 4.40 1.97 22.29
N HIS A 79 3.32 2.60 22.76
CA HIS A 79 2.00 1.98 22.82
C HIS A 79 1.11 2.64 21.76
N ALA A 80 0.83 1.93 20.67
CA ALA A 80 -0.14 2.39 19.68
C ALA A 80 -1.53 2.46 20.33
N GLN A 81 -2.24 3.59 20.19
CA GLN A 81 -3.66 3.67 20.55
C GLN A 81 -4.45 3.51 19.28
N LEU A 82 -4.54 2.26 18.84
CA LEU A 82 -5.10 1.91 17.56
C LEU A 82 -6.62 1.72 17.66
N GLU A 83 -7.37 2.62 17.04
CA GLU A 83 -8.82 2.60 16.95
C GLU A 83 -9.23 2.12 15.55
N GLN A 84 -10.10 1.10 15.47
CA GLN A 84 -10.72 0.74 14.18
C GLN A 84 -11.82 1.77 13.86
N LEU A 85 -11.77 2.37 12.68
CA LEU A 85 -12.73 3.37 12.25
C LEU A 85 -13.79 2.75 11.33
N GLY A 86 -15.05 2.99 11.68
CA GLY A 86 -16.20 2.64 10.85
C GLY A 86 -16.36 1.14 10.57
N ASP A 87 -17.23 0.86 9.60
CA ASP A 87 -17.49 -0.50 9.15
C ASP A 87 -16.41 -0.99 8.18
N ARG A 88 -16.37 -2.31 8.01
CA ARG A 88 -15.49 -2.99 7.07
C ARG A 88 -15.82 -2.57 5.63
N ILE A 89 -14.79 -2.27 4.84
CA ILE A 89 -14.91 -1.98 3.42
C ILE A 89 -14.98 -3.31 2.66
N GLU A 90 -16.11 -3.56 2.01
CA GLU A 90 -16.38 -4.79 1.26
C GLU A 90 -16.58 -4.56 -0.25
N SER A 91 -16.74 -3.30 -0.63
CA SER A 91 -17.00 -2.89 -2.01
C SER A 91 -16.25 -1.62 -2.40
N VAL A 92 -16.12 -1.39 -3.70
CA VAL A 92 -15.56 -0.16 -4.26
C VAL A 92 -16.37 1.06 -3.81
N GLN A 93 -17.69 0.92 -3.69
CA GLN A 93 -18.57 1.97 -3.18
C GLN A 93 -18.27 2.31 -1.72
N ASP A 94 -18.03 1.32 -0.86
CA ASP A 94 -17.70 1.54 0.55
C ASP A 94 -16.33 2.21 0.69
N PHE A 95 -15.35 1.81 -0.14
CA PHE A 95 -14.07 2.50 -0.20
C PHE A 95 -14.23 3.98 -0.51
N TRP A 96 -14.98 4.33 -1.56
CA TRP A 96 -15.17 5.74 -1.93
C TRP A 96 -15.99 6.51 -0.89
N ARG A 97 -16.95 5.87 -0.21
CA ARG A 97 -17.64 6.48 0.94
C ARG A 97 -16.66 6.82 2.05
N TYR A 98 -15.78 5.90 2.42
CA TYR A 98 -14.74 6.14 3.41
C TYR A 98 -13.76 7.24 2.94
N ASN A 99 -13.18 7.08 1.76
CA ASN A 99 -12.10 7.93 1.26
C ASN A 99 -12.57 9.39 1.08
N ASN A 100 -13.76 9.61 0.49
CA ASN A 100 -14.30 10.95 0.27
C ASN A 100 -14.68 11.69 1.56
N ASN A 101 -14.97 10.97 2.64
CA ASN A 101 -15.40 11.56 3.92
C ASN A 101 -14.29 11.58 4.97
N THR A 102 -13.09 11.12 4.63
CA THR A 102 -11.94 11.13 5.55
C THR A 102 -11.18 12.45 5.42
N PRO A 103 -11.15 13.30 6.46
CA PRO A 103 -10.47 14.60 6.41
C PRO A 103 -8.96 14.42 6.64
N VAL A 104 -8.25 13.91 5.62
CA VAL A 104 -6.80 13.63 5.69
C VAL A 104 -5.98 14.88 6.05
N ASP A 105 -6.44 16.05 5.61
CA ASP A 105 -5.86 17.36 5.91
C ASP A 105 -5.96 17.78 7.38
N GLN A 106 -6.90 17.19 8.13
CA GLN A 106 -7.12 17.50 9.56
C GLN A 106 -6.40 16.53 10.50
N ILE A 107 -5.73 15.51 9.98
CA ILE A 107 -4.93 14.57 10.77
C ILE A 107 -3.72 15.31 11.36
N LYS A 108 -3.52 15.22 12.67
CA LYS A 108 -2.51 16.01 13.38
C LYS A 108 -1.13 15.38 13.27
N MET A 109 -0.11 16.21 13.53
CA MET A 109 1.27 15.75 13.57
C MET A 109 1.42 14.56 14.53
N ARG A 110 2.12 13.52 14.07
CA ARG A 110 2.36 12.23 14.75
C ARG A 110 1.16 11.29 14.83
N GLU A 111 0.00 11.65 14.31
CA GLU A 111 -1.11 10.71 14.10
C GLU A 111 -0.92 9.96 12.78
N SER A 112 -1.52 8.79 12.69
CA SER A 112 -1.48 7.95 11.50
C SER A 112 -2.84 7.33 11.20
N ILE A 113 -3.15 7.17 9.92
CA ILE A 113 -4.31 6.44 9.42
C ILE A 113 -3.84 5.28 8.56
N TYR A 114 -4.51 4.15 8.64
CA TYR A 114 -4.15 2.92 7.96
C TYR A 114 -5.36 2.28 7.29
N LEU A 115 -5.13 1.64 6.15
CA LEU A 115 -6.09 0.79 5.44
C LEU A 115 -5.48 -0.60 5.29
N PHE A 116 -5.97 -1.57 6.07
CA PHE A 116 -5.38 -2.90 6.18
C PHE A 116 -6.37 -3.98 5.77
N LYS A 117 -5.89 -5.06 5.16
CA LYS A 117 -6.73 -6.24 4.86
C LYS A 117 -7.31 -6.76 6.17
N SER A 118 -8.54 -7.25 6.12
CA SER A 118 -9.26 -7.72 7.31
C SER A 118 -8.50 -8.88 7.96
N GLY A 119 -8.40 -8.82 9.29
CA GLY A 119 -7.59 -9.75 10.09
C GLY A 119 -6.10 -9.41 10.18
N PHE A 120 -5.64 -8.32 9.56
CA PHE A 120 -4.35 -7.72 9.86
C PHE A 120 -4.56 -6.47 10.72
N LYS A 121 -3.65 -6.27 11.69
CA LYS A 121 -3.56 -5.02 12.45
C LYS A 121 -2.29 -4.27 12.05
N PRO A 122 -2.29 -2.94 11.90
CA PRO A 122 -1.10 -2.12 11.62
C PRO A 122 -0.18 -1.97 12.85
N ILE A 123 0.24 -3.11 13.42
CA ILE A 123 1.24 -3.22 14.47
C ILE A 123 2.27 -4.27 14.03
N TRP A 124 3.54 -4.07 14.39
CA TRP A 124 4.63 -4.95 13.95
C TRP A 124 4.56 -6.32 14.65
N GLU A 125 3.98 -6.35 15.84
CA GLU A 125 3.85 -7.50 16.73
C GLU A 125 2.70 -8.44 16.33
N ASP A 126 1.86 -8.03 15.36
CA ASP A 126 0.83 -8.92 14.83
C ASP A 126 1.49 -10.15 14.21
N ARG A 127 1.00 -11.34 14.54
CA ARG A 127 1.52 -12.62 14.04
C ARG A 127 1.67 -12.65 12.53
N ARG A 128 0.81 -11.95 11.79
CA ARG A 128 0.82 -11.90 10.34
C ARG A 128 1.80 -10.87 9.77
N ASN A 129 2.30 -9.94 10.58
CA ASN A 129 3.25 -8.91 10.18
C ASN A 129 4.66 -9.16 10.70
N ILE A 130 4.85 -10.03 11.69
CA ILE A 130 6.11 -10.14 12.44
C ILE A 130 7.34 -10.48 11.57
N LEU A 131 7.14 -11.19 10.45
CA LEU A 131 8.19 -11.53 9.47
C LEU A 131 8.24 -10.54 8.28
N GLY A 132 7.36 -9.56 8.28
CA GLY A 132 7.17 -8.63 7.19
C GLY A 132 8.07 -7.41 7.24
N GLY A 133 7.80 -6.50 6.33
CA GLY A 133 8.43 -5.21 6.28
C GLY A 133 7.57 -4.20 5.56
N SER A 134 8.09 -2.99 5.43
CA SER A 134 7.38 -1.93 4.75
C SER A 134 8.30 -1.03 3.93
N TRP A 135 7.81 -0.65 2.75
CA TRP A 135 8.29 0.53 2.07
C TRP A 135 7.66 1.76 2.69
N THR A 136 8.45 2.80 2.91
CA THR A 136 7.98 4.12 3.35
C THR A 136 8.43 5.19 2.38
N PHE A 137 7.47 5.91 1.80
CA PHE A 137 7.66 7.05 0.91
C PHE A 137 7.41 8.35 1.68
N ARG A 138 8.41 9.22 1.74
CA ARG A 138 8.32 10.57 2.30
C ARG A 138 7.92 11.54 1.21
N VAL A 139 6.76 12.15 1.36
CA VAL A 139 6.22 13.11 0.39
C VAL A 139 5.88 14.45 1.04
N PRO A 140 5.99 15.58 0.32
CA PRO A 140 5.50 16.87 0.81
C PRO A 140 4.01 16.81 1.18
N LYS A 141 3.62 17.58 2.20
CA LYS A 141 2.22 17.63 2.66
C LYS A 141 1.24 18.06 1.57
N SER A 142 1.68 18.91 0.64
CA SER A 142 0.86 19.39 -0.47
C SER A 142 0.39 18.28 -1.41
N ILE A 143 1.19 17.24 -1.60
CA ILE A 143 0.86 16.10 -2.48
C ILE A 143 0.48 14.83 -1.71
N GLY A 144 0.68 14.83 -0.39
CA GLY A 144 0.49 13.64 0.44
C GLY A 144 -0.91 13.03 0.39
N PRO A 145 -2.02 13.80 0.46
CA PRO A 145 -3.37 13.27 0.30
C PRO A 145 -3.60 12.61 -1.06
N ASP A 146 -2.99 13.18 -2.11
CA ASP A 146 -3.09 12.63 -3.46
C ASP A 146 -2.37 11.30 -3.57
N VAL A 147 -1.10 11.24 -3.17
CA VAL A 147 -0.29 10.00 -3.15
C VAL A 147 -0.96 8.93 -2.29
N TRP A 148 -1.50 9.31 -1.12
CA TRP A 148 -2.24 8.40 -0.24
C TRP A 148 -3.45 7.77 -0.94
N THR A 149 -4.23 8.56 -1.67
CA THR A 149 -5.40 8.06 -2.40
C THR A 149 -4.97 7.08 -3.49
N ARG A 150 -3.89 7.37 -4.25
CA ARG A 150 -3.42 6.45 -5.31
C ARG A 150 -2.87 5.16 -4.73
N VAL A 151 -2.08 5.22 -3.65
CA VAL A 151 -1.56 4.02 -2.98
C VAL A 151 -2.70 3.14 -2.43
N GLN A 152 -3.75 3.74 -1.86
CA GLN A 152 -4.94 2.97 -1.46
C GLN A 152 -5.61 2.28 -2.65
N LEU A 153 -5.74 2.96 -3.79
CA LEU A 153 -6.30 2.37 -5.02
C LEU A 153 -5.45 1.19 -5.52
N LEU A 154 -4.11 1.32 -5.49
CA LEU A 154 -3.21 0.22 -5.84
C LEU A 154 -3.35 -0.97 -4.88
N ALA A 155 -3.67 -0.71 -3.61
CA ALA A 155 -3.93 -1.75 -2.61
C ALA A 155 -5.28 -2.45 -2.85
N ILE A 156 -6.38 -1.70 -2.84
CA ILE A 156 -7.73 -2.27 -2.96
C ILE A 156 -8.04 -2.84 -4.35
N GLY A 157 -7.34 -2.34 -5.38
CA GLY A 157 -7.38 -2.85 -6.75
C GLY A 157 -6.44 -4.03 -6.99
N GLU A 158 -5.79 -4.55 -5.94
CA GLU A 158 -4.87 -5.70 -5.96
C GLU A 158 -3.65 -5.54 -6.89
N LYS A 159 -3.30 -4.31 -7.31
CA LYS A 159 -2.09 -4.06 -8.11
C LYS A 159 -0.83 -4.33 -7.31
N LEU A 160 -0.77 -3.85 -6.07
CA LEU A 160 0.35 -4.14 -5.17
C LEU A 160 0.47 -5.64 -4.84
N GLN A 161 -0.66 -6.37 -4.79
CA GLN A 161 -0.64 -7.80 -4.55
C GLN A 161 -0.15 -8.58 -5.78
N SER A 162 -0.49 -8.13 -7.00
CA SER A 162 -0.14 -8.82 -8.25
C SER A 162 1.35 -8.82 -8.58
N VAL A 163 2.14 -7.96 -7.95
CA VAL A 163 3.59 -7.86 -8.17
C VAL A 163 4.40 -8.63 -7.12
N LEU A 164 3.75 -9.22 -6.11
CA LEU A 164 4.43 -10.00 -5.09
C LEU A 164 4.73 -11.42 -5.58
N GLU A 165 5.80 -12.00 -5.04
CA GLU A 165 6.12 -13.41 -5.23
C GLU A 165 5.06 -14.33 -4.61
N GLU A 166 5.00 -15.57 -5.09
CA GLU A 166 4.07 -16.56 -4.56
C GLU A 166 4.31 -16.82 -3.06
N GLY A 167 3.22 -16.78 -2.30
CA GLY A 167 3.24 -16.95 -0.84
C GLY A 167 3.36 -15.66 -0.04
N ASP A 168 3.68 -14.53 -0.68
CA ASP A 168 3.69 -13.21 -0.03
C ASP A 168 2.33 -12.49 -0.18
N GLN A 169 2.03 -11.58 0.74
CA GLN A 169 0.75 -10.90 0.79
C GLN A 169 0.90 -9.46 1.27
N ILE A 170 0.19 -8.54 0.60
CA ILE A 170 0.00 -7.18 1.12
C ILE A 170 -0.83 -7.24 2.41
N CYS A 171 -0.30 -6.66 3.47
CA CYS A 171 -1.00 -6.49 4.74
C CYS A 171 -1.89 -5.25 4.70
N GLY A 172 -1.35 -4.14 4.23
CA GLY A 172 -2.03 -2.85 4.24
C GLY A 172 -1.14 -1.68 3.88
N VAL A 173 -1.74 -0.50 3.90
CA VAL A 173 -1.08 0.77 3.61
C VAL A 173 -1.39 1.79 4.71
N GLY A 174 -0.53 2.78 4.89
CA GLY A 174 -0.74 3.82 5.90
C GLY A 174 -0.24 5.19 5.49
N LEU A 175 -0.84 6.23 6.05
CA LEU A 175 -0.36 7.60 6.03
C LEU A 175 -0.05 8.03 7.46
N SER A 176 1.17 8.50 7.71
CA SER A 176 1.57 9.09 8.98
C SER A 176 1.98 10.54 8.80
N VAL A 177 1.39 11.45 9.58
CA VAL A 177 1.69 12.88 9.48
C VAL A 177 2.95 13.22 10.27
N ARG A 178 3.90 13.91 9.64
CA ARG A 178 5.13 14.44 10.27
C ARG A 178 5.16 15.96 10.16
N PHE A 179 6.22 16.58 10.67
CA PHE A 179 6.33 18.04 10.74
C PHE A 179 6.19 18.70 9.35
N ASN A 180 7.00 18.27 8.39
CA ASN A 180 7.08 18.85 7.04
C ASN A 180 6.68 17.89 5.91
N SER A 181 6.22 16.67 6.23
CA SER A 181 5.97 15.62 5.26
C SER A 181 4.86 14.68 5.72
N HIS A 182 4.29 13.95 4.76
CA HIS A 182 3.55 12.71 5.02
C HIS A 182 4.47 11.52 4.73
N LEU A 183 4.37 10.48 5.56
CA LEU A 183 4.98 9.19 5.30
C LEU A 183 3.89 8.26 4.82
N ILE A 184 3.99 7.80 3.58
CA ILE A 184 3.09 6.80 3.00
C ILE A 184 3.79 5.46 3.09
N SER A 185 3.19 4.48 3.76
CA SER A 185 3.77 3.16 3.99
C SER A 185 2.96 2.07 3.30
N ILE A 186 3.66 1.04 2.82
CA ILE A 186 3.08 -0.16 2.21
C ILE A 186 3.69 -1.38 2.88
N TRP A 187 2.85 -2.23 3.47
CA TRP A 187 3.26 -3.33 4.33
C TRP A 187 2.96 -4.66 3.64
N HIS A 188 3.90 -5.59 3.71
CA HIS A 188 3.76 -6.96 3.22
C HIS A 188 4.27 -7.97 4.26
N ARG A 189 3.96 -9.25 4.06
CA ARG A 189 4.12 -10.30 5.08
C ARG A 189 5.50 -10.89 5.22
N ASP A 190 6.32 -10.86 4.16
CA ASP A 190 7.56 -11.63 4.13
C ASP A 190 8.74 -10.79 3.62
N ALA A 191 9.52 -10.25 4.55
CA ALA A 191 10.70 -9.45 4.26
C ALA A 191 11.92 -10.27 3.77
N SER A 192 11.78 -11.58 3.60
CA SER A 192 12.81 -12.41 2.94
C SER A 192 12.66 -12.45 1.41
N ARG A 193 11.54 -11.93 0.88
CA ARG A 193 11.18 -11.90 -0.55
C ARG A 193 11.73 -10.68 -1.25
N GLN A 194 12.99 -10.73 -1.66
CA GLN A 194 13.64 -9.59 -2.33
C GLN A 194 12.92 -9.21 -3.63
N GLY A 195 12.40 -10.19 -4.38
CA GLY A 195 11.63 -9.94 -5.61
C GLY A 195 10.36 -9.15 -5.32
N SER A 196 9.60 -9.54 -4.28
CA SER A 196 8.44 -8.76 -3.80
C SER A 196 8.83 -7.33 -3.41
N ILE A 197 9.92 -7.17 -2.64
CA ILE A 197 10.37 -5.86 -2.15
C ILE A 197 10.65 -4.93 -3.34
N ASP A 198 11.43 -5.38 -4.31
CA ASP A 198 11.83 -4.55 -5.45
C ASP A 198 10.63 -4.28 -6.38
N ALA A 199 9.79 -5.28 -6.62
CA ALA A 199 8.62 -5.15 -7.49
C ALA A 199 7.55 -4.19 -6.90
N MET A 200 7.37 -4.16 -5.58
CA MET A 200 6.50 -3.17 -4.92
C MET A 200 6.99 -1.73 -5.16
N LEU A 201 8.30 -1.50 -5.06
CA LEU A 201 8.88 -0.18 -5.32
C LEU A 201 8.63 0.24 -6.77
N GLN A 202 8.95 -0.65 -7.73
CA GLN A 202 8.74 -0.37 -9.15
C GLN A 202 7.27 -0.10 -9.46
N CYS A 203 6.35 -0.92 -8.93
CA CYS A 203 4.91 -0.70 -9.10
C CYS A 203 4.46 0.70 -8.67
N VAL A 204 4.94 1.20 -7.52
CA VAL A 204 4.60 2.55 -7.06
C VAL A 204 5.19 3.63 -7.98
N LEU A 205 6.44 3.46 -8.41
CA LEU A 205 7.11 4.43 -9.28
C LEU A 205 6.47 4.50 -10.68
N ASP A 206 6.03 3.37 -11.22
CA ASP A 206 5.40 3.29 -12.54
C ASP A 206 3.98 3.88 -12.53
N GLU A 207 3.19 3.51 -11.52
CA GLU A 207 1.76 3.86 -11.44
C GLU A 207 1.50 5.28 -10.93
N LEU A 208 2.43 5.88 -10.18
CA LEU A 208 2.30 7.27 -9.78
C LEU A 208 2.59 8.22 -10.96
N PRO A 209 1.75 9.25 -11.19
CA PRO A 209 2.06 10.32 -12.11
C PRO A 209 3.40 10.98 -11.79
N THR A 210 4.11 11.45 -12.82
CA THR A 210 5.47 12.01 -12.69
C THR A 210 5.56 13.11 -11.62
N GLU A 211 4.54 13.96 -11.50
CA GLU A 211 4.44 15.04 -10.53
C GLU A 211 4.24 14.58 -9.07
N LEU A 212 3.78 13.34 -8.86
CA LEU A 212 3.57 12.73 -7.55
C LEU A 212 4.68 11.75 -7.15
N ARG A 213 5.61 11.44 -8.07
CA ARG A 213 6.67 10.46 -7.82
C ARG A 213 7.65 10.96 -6.75
N PRO A 214 7.93 10.17 -5.71
CA PRO A 214 8.98 10.50 -4.76
C PRO A 214 10.36 10.40 -5.42
N THR A 215 11.25 11.32 -5.07
CA THR A 215 12.66 11.25 -5.51
C THR A 215 13.38 10.08 -4.84
N SER A 216 14.50 9.64 -5.41
CA SER A 216 15.26 8.45 -4.95
C SER A 216 15.63 8.48 -3.46
N ASN A 217 15.88 9.65 -2.89
CA ASN A 217 16.28 9.79 -1.48
C ASN A 217 15.08 9.88 -0.52
N ASN A 218 13.86 9.83 -1.05
CA ASN A 218 12.62 10.05 -0.32
C ASN A 218 11.81 8.77 -0.13
N TYR A 219 12.43 7.60 -0.28
CA TYR A 219 11.83 6.34 0.14
C TYR A 219 12.88 5.40 0.72
N PHE A 220 12.45 4.51 1.61
CA PHE A 220 13.30 3.49 2.21
C PHE A 220 12.47 2.27 2.60
N TYR A 221 13.12 1.11 2.61
CA TYR A 221 12.52 -0.13 3.09
C TYR A 221 13.03 -0.43 4.49
N LYS A 222 12.17 -1.03 5.32
CA LYS A 222 12.56 -1.49 6.65
C LYS A 222 11.80 -2.76 7.04
N LYS A 223 12.53 -3.77 7.52
CA LYS A 223 11.91 -4.95 8.15
C LYS A 223 11.24 -4.53 9.45
N HIS A 224 10.10 -5.13 9.79
CA HIS A 224 9.40 -4.82 11.03
C HIS A 224 10.29 -5.09 12.26
N SER A 225 11.12 -6.13 12.20
CA SER A 225 12.10 -6.48 13.23
C SER A 225 13.15 -5.41 13.53
N ASP A 226 13.42 -4.50 12.58
CA ASP A 226 14.51 -3.53 12.70
C ASP A 226 14.04 -2.23 13.36
N HIS A 227 12.76 -2.12 13.70
CA HIS A 227 12.22 -0.95 14.38
C HIS A 227 12.61 -0.94 15.87
N ALA A 228 13.01 0.24 16.36
CA ALA A 228 13.52 0.39 17.74
C ALA A 228 12.50 0.01 18.83
N GLY A 229 11.19 0.06 18.52
CA GLY A 229 10.12 -0.35 19.42
C GLY A 229 9.64 -1.79 19.24
N PHE A 230 10.23 -2.55 18.31
CA PHE A 230 9.80 -3.90 18.02
C PHE A 230 10.06 -4.84 19.19
N LYS A 231 9.01 -5.51 19.66
CA LYS A 231 9.10 -6.51 20.72
C LYS A 231 8.47 -7.80 20.24
N VAL A 232 9.23 -8.88 20.22
CA VAL A 232 8.70 -10.19 19.85
C VAL A 232 7.76 -10.68 20.96
N PRO A 233 6.47 -10.94 20.67
CA PRO A 233 5.59 -11.56 21.65
C PRO A 233 6.12 -12.96 22.02
N PRO A 234 6.11 -13.36 23.31
CA PRO A 234 6.67 -14.64 23.74
C PRO A 234 6.13 -15.84 22.95
N GLU A 235 4.84 -15.81 22.60
CA GLU A 235 4.17 -16.86 21.82
C GLU A 235 4.65 -16.96 20.36
N LEU A 236 5.34 -15.94 19.86
CA LEU A 236 5.87 -15.90 18.48
C LEU A 236 7.40 -16.05 18.41
N GLN A 237 8.10 -16.17 19.54
CA GLN A 237 9.55 -16.29 19.58
C GLN A 237 10.07 -17.45 18.72
N ALA A 238 9.41 -18.63 18.82
CA ALA A 238 9.77 -19.80 18.04
C ALA A 238 9.65 -19.59 16.51
N VAL A 239 8.70 -18.76 16.07
CA VAL A 239 8.51 -18.44 14.65
C VAL A 239 9.70 -17.62 14.14
N ILE A 240 10.13 -16.63 14.92
CA ILE A 240 11.27 -15.77 14.59
C ILE A 240 12.57 -16.57 14.58
N ASP A 241 12.78 -17.42 15.57
CA ASP A 241 13.98 -18.26 15.65
C ASP A 241 14.06 -19.24 14.47
N SER A 242 12.92 -19.85 14.09
CA SER A 242 12.84 -20.70 12.89
C SER A 242 13.20 -19.93 11.61
N GLN A 243 12.69 -18.70 11.45
CA GLN A 243 12.99 -17.88 10.28
C GLN A 243 14.47 -17.49 10.22
N ARG A 244 15.05 -17.04 11.34
CA ARG A 244 16.48 -16.71 11.42
C ARG A 244 17.37 -17.89 11.08
N ALA A 245 16.99 -19.10 11.51
CA ALA A 245 17.72 -20.31 11.16
C ALA A 245 17.67 -20.59 9.65
N ARG A 246 16.53 -20.40 8.99
CA ARG A 246 16.39 -20.54 7.53
C ARG A 246 17.22 -19.50 6.79
N GLU A 247 17.17 -18.24 7.21
CA GLU A 247 17.95 -17.16 6.61
C GLU A 247 19.47 -17.41 6.74
N ALA A 248 19.92 -17.84 7.92
CA ALA A 248 21.31 -18.21 8.15
C ALA A 248 21.75 -19.39 7.26
N ALA A 249 20.90 -20.42 7.12
CA ALA A 249 21.17 -21.55 6.25
C ALA A 249 21.22 -21.15 4.76
N ALA A 250 20.30 -20.29 4.30
CA ALA A 250 20.30 -19.78 2.94
C ALA A 250 21.54 -18.94 2.64
N LYS A 251 21.95 -18.08 3.58
CA LYS A 251 23.18 -17.28 3.47
C LYS A 251 24.42 -18.17 3.42
N ALA A 252 24.51 -19.17 4.30
CA ALA A 252 25.61 -20.13 4.29
C ALA A 252 25.68 -20.92 2.97
N ALA A 253 24.54 -21.31 2.41
CA ALA A 253 24.47 -21.98 1.12
C ALA A 253 24.92 -21.06 -0.03
N GLN A 254 24.53 -19.78 -0.03
CA GLN A 254 25.01 -18.80 -1.00
C GLN A 254 26.52 -18.57 -0.90
N GLU A 255 27.06 -18.46 0.31
CA GLU A 255 28.50 -18.30 0.54
C GLU A 255 29.29 -19.53 0.07
N GLN A 256 28.77 -20.75 0.33
CA GLN A 256 29.36 -21.99 -0.18
C GLN A 256 29.32 -22.07 -1.72
N ALA A 257 28.20 -21.67 -2.34
CA ALA A 257 28.08 -21.64 -3.79
C ALA A 257 29.02 -20.60 -4.44
N ALA A 258 29.18 -19.43 -3.80
CA ALA A 258 30.12 -18.40 -4.25
C ALA A 258 31.59 -18.84 -4.09
N ALA A 259 31.90 -19.57 -3.01
CA ALA A 259 33.24 -20.12 -2.76
C ALA A 259 33.60 -21.30 -3.69
N ALA A 260 32.61 -22.02 -4.21
CA ALA A 260 32.83 -23.15 -5.12
C ALA A 260 33.31 -22.73 -6.53
N GLY A 261 33.09 -21.47 -6.95
CA GLY A 261 33.59 -20.89 -8.21
C GLY A 261 33.12 -21.58 -9.51
N PRO A 262 33.03 -20.88 -10.65
CA PRO A 262 32.79 -21.55 -11.93
C PRO A 262 34.12 -22.12 -12.45
N GLY A 263 34.40 -23.41 -12.20
CA GLY A 263 35.46 -24.10 -12.95
C GLY A 263 36.13 -25.31 -12.30
N ALA A 264 35.62 -26.50 -12.62
CA ALA A 264 36.44 -27.65 -12.97
C ALA A 264 35.69 -28.43 -14.07
N GLY A 265 35.80 -27.94 -15.29
CA GLY A 265 35.14 -28.52 -16.45
C GLY A 265 35.71 -27.92 -17.73
N THR A 266 36.94 -28.30 -18.06
CA THR A 266 37.52 -28.32 -19.42
C THR A 266 38.97 -28.76 -19.29
N ASP A 267 39.23 -30.05 -19.45
CA ASP A 267 40.51 -30.58 -19.92
C ASP A 267 40.29 -32.03 -20.36
N ALA A 268 39.93 -32.18 -21.64
CA ALA A 268 40.18 -33.41 -22.40
C ALA A 268 40.27 -33.06 -23.88
N ALA A 269 41.42 -32.50 -24.26
CA ALA A 269 41.89 -32.56 -25.63
C ALA A 269 42.16 -34.02 -25.99
N GLY A 270 41.30 -34.61 -26.83
CA GLY A 270 41.46 -35.93 -27.42
C GLY A 270 41.18 -35.84 -28.91
N GLN A 271 42.24 -35.98 -29.71
CA GLN A 271 42.26 -35.93 -31.17
C GLN A 271 41.30 -36.94 -31.82
N GLY A 272 40.66 -36.57 -32.93
CA GLY A 272 39.85 -37.50 -33.74
C GLY A 272 39.28 -36.87 -35.01
N ALA A 273 40.06 -36.93 -36.10
CA ALA A 273 39.74 -36.92 -37.54
C ALA A 273 38.40 -36.33 -38.04
N ALA A 274 38.51 -35.32 -38.91
CA ALA A 274 37.47 -34.88 -39.83
C ALA A 274 37.27 -35.87 -41.00
N PRO A 275 36.08 -35.87 -41.63
CA PRO A 275 36.00 -36.12 -43.06
C PRO A 275 35.37 -34.94 -43.84
N ASP A 276 35.82 -34.85 -45.08
CA ASP A 276 35.59 -33.81 -46.07
C ASP A 276 34.12 -33.47 -46.34
N ILE A 277 33.82 -32.17 -46.43
CA ILE A 277 32.64 -31.65 -47.10
C ILE A 277 33.12 -30.81 -48.29
N VAL A 278 32.78 -31.30 -49.48
CA VAL A 278 33.03 -30.68 -50.78
C VAL A 278 32.13 -29.46 -50.94
N GLU A 279 32.75 -28.28 -51.08
CA GLU A 279 32.06 -27.02 -51.39
C GLU A 279 32.03 -26.83 -52.92
N VAL A 280 30.84 -26.83 -53.51
CA VAL A 280 30.60 -26.48 -54.92
C VAL A 280 30.07 -25.05 -54.98
N PRO A 281 30.69 -24.12 -55.74
CA PRO A 281 30.24 -22.73 -55.80
C PRO A 281 29.07 -22.54 -56.78
N PRO A 282 28.14 -21.60 -56.53
CA PRO A 282 27.11 -21.25 -57.51
C PRO A 282 27.67 -20.30 -58.56
N SER A 283 27.62 -20.71 -59.83
CA SER A 283 27.93 -19.87 -60.99
C SER A 283 26.65 -19.57 -61.78
N GLY A 284 26.25 -18.30 -61.78
CA GLY A 284 25.76 -17.50 -62.92
C GLY A 284 24.61 -17.98 -63.81
N GLU A 285 23.53 -17.19 -63.76
CA GLU A 285 22.70 -16.67 -64.88
C GLU A 285 22.56 -17.45 -66.20
N LYS A 286 21.30 -17.81 -66.53
CA LYS A 286 20.51 -17.21 -67.61
C LYS A 286 19.02 -17.54 -67.46
#